data_AF-A0A948F0J8-F1
#
_entry.id   AF-A0A948F0J8-F1
#
_cell.length_a   1.000
_cell.length_b   1.000
_cell.length_c   1.000
_cell.angle_alpha   90.00
_cell.angle_beta   90.00
_cell.angle_gamma   90.00
#
_symmetry.space_group_name_H-M   'P 1'
#
loop_
_entity.id
_entity.type
_entity.pdbx_description
1 polymer ?
#
loop_
_entity_poly.entity_id
_entity_poly.type
_entity_poly.pdbx_seq_one_letter_code
_entity_poly.pdbx_strand_id
1 'polypeptide(L)'
;RALERGRPQLGTLGSGNHFLEVGWVDEVFDAEAAAAMGLRQGTATLMIHTGSRGFGHQVCDDAVHAMVGAAARYGIALPDRQLCCAPLDSADGRAYLGAMAAAVNFAFANRQIIAHLVRGAVGRVLGAGAADGLRTVYEVAHNIAKWEEHVVDGRRRRLCVHRKGATRAFGPGRPELPERYRATGQPVLIPGDMGRCSYVLRGTNQAMAETFGSACHGAGRVMSRKRALKAGHGRDLLAESRARGVTLRVTGKRTLAEEMPEAYKDVSAVVDTVHDAGLATRVARLRPLVVVKG
;
A
#
# COMPACT_ATOMS: atom_id res chain seq x y z
N ARG A 1 22.88 -3.19 -12.48
CA ARG A 1 21.72 -4.10 -12.35
C ARG A 1 20.42 -3.42 -11.90
N ALA A 2 20.27 -2.94 -10.64
CA ALA A 2 19.00 -2.38 -10.16
C ALA A 2 18.50 -1.20 -11.02
N LEU A 3 19.38 -0.24 -11.31
CA LEU A 3 19.07 0.92 -12.15
C LEU A 3 18.63 0.53 -13.56
N GLU A 4 19.32 -0.40 -14.22
CA GLU A 4 18.97 -0.88 -15.57
C GLU A 4 17.59 -1.53 -15.60
N ARG A 5 17.25 -2.31 -14.57
CA ARG A 5 15.94 -2.95 -14.44
C ARG A 5 14.82 -1.95 -14.14
N GLY A 6 15.13 -0.90 -13.36
CA GLY A 6 14.18 0.10 -12.90
C GLY A 6 13.86 1.19 -13.92
N ARG A 7 14.88 1.73 -14.59
CA ARG A 7 14.78 2.90 -15.48
C ARG A 7 13.67 2.80 -16.55
N PRO A 8 13.49 1.69 -17.27
CA PRO A 8 12.43 1.60 -18.28
C PRO A 8 11.02 1.39 -17.69
N GLN A 9 10.89 1.23 -16.37
CA GLN A 9 9.62 0.92 -15.70
C GLN A 9 9.03 2.10 -14.92
N LEU A 10 9.72 3.24 -14.88
CA LEU A 10 9.23 4.44 -14.21
C LEU A 10 7.98 4.98 -14.93
N GLY A 11 6.94 5.34 -14.17
CA GLY A 11 5.64 5.76 -14.69
C GLY A 11 4.69 4.60 -15.04
N THR A 12 4.93 3.39 -14.53
CA THR A 12 4.12 2.19 -14.85
C THR A 12 3.50 1.54 -13.60
N LEU A 13 2.33 0.91 -13.76
CA LEU A 13 1.70 0.13 -12.68
C LEU A 13 2.46 -1.17 -12.39
N GLY A 14 2.68 -1.94 -13.44
CA GLY A 14 3.16 -3.32 -13.37
C GLY A 14 2.12 -4.36 -13.04
N SER A 15 2.62 -5.57 -12.79
CA SER A 15 1.83 -6.78 -12.52
C SER A 15 1.63 -7.04 -11.02
N GLY A 16 0.96 -8.16 -10.72
CA GLY A 16 0.64 -8.60 -9.36
C GLY A 16 -0.58 -7.88 -8.80
N ASN A 17 -0.59 -7.57 -7.51
CA ASN A 17 -1.67 -6.83 -6.86
C ASN A 17 -1.66 -5.33 -7.21
N HIS A 18 -0.80 -4.86 -8.11
CA HIS A 18 -0.79 -3.46 -8.55
C HIS A 18 -1.97 -3.13 -9.44
N PHE A 19 -2.56 -1.95 -9.25
CA PHE A 19 -3.71 -1.47 -10.01
C PHE A 19 -3.87 0.06 -9.93
N LEU A 20 -4.68 0.58 -10.84
CA LEU A 20 -5.38 1.84 -10.68
C LEU A 20 -6.87 1.55 -10.57
N GLU A 21 -7.54 2.13 -9.58
CA GLU A 21 -8.97 1.97 -9.34
C GLU A 21 -9.64 3.34 -9.43
N VAL A 22 -10.66 3.44 -10.28
CA VAL A 22 -11.65 4.52 -10.28
C VAL A 22 -12.85 3.99 -9.51
N GLY A 23 -13.29 4.72 -8.49
CA GLY A 23 -14.42 4.32 -7.66
C GLY A 23 -15.14 5.54 -7.10
N TRP A 24 -15.93 5.31 -6.07
CA TRP A 24 -16.56 6.38 -5.31
C TRP A 24 -16.67 5.99 -3.84
N VAL A 25 -16.79 7.01 -2.97
CA VAL A 25 -17.14 6.82 -1.56
C VAL A 25 -18.59 6.35 -1.48
N ASP A 26 -18.83 5.09 -1.11
CA ASP A 26 -20.18 4.56 -1.00
C ASP A 26 -20.78 4.74 0.39
N GLU A 27 -19.93 4.79 1.43
CA GLU A 27 -20.31 4.93 2.83
C GLU A 27 -19.25 5.72 3.61
N VAL A 28 -19.71 6.55 4.56
CA VAL A 28 -18.88 7.33 5.48
C VAL A 28 -19.19 6.90 6.91
N PHE A 29 -18.16 6.54 7.67
CA PHE A 29 -18.27 6.07 9.05
C PHE A 29 -17.82 7.11 10.08
N ASP A 30 -16.84 7.94 9.73
CA ASP A 30 -16.29 9.02 10.57
C ASP A 30 -16.38 10.33 9.78
N ALA A 31 -17.42 11.12 10.05
CA ALA A 31 -17.73 12.32 9.28
C ALA A 31 -16.67 13.42 9.45
N GLU A 32 -16.08 13.55 10.63
CA GLU A 32 -15.03 14.54 10.91
C GLU A 32 -13.76 14.20 10.15
N ALA A 33 -13.28 12.96 10.26
CA ALA A 33 -12.10 12.50 9.53
C ALA A 33 -12.33 12.52 8.01
N ALA A 34 -13.52 12.13 7.54
CA ALA A 34 -13.87 12.16 6.12
C ALA A 34 -13.86 13.59 5.58
N ALA A 35 -14.45 14.55 6.30
CA ALA A 35 -14.41 15.97 5.94
C ALA A 35 -12.97 16.50 5.88
N ALA A 36 -12.14 16.18 6.87
CA ALA A 36 -10.72 16.53 6.89
C ALA A 36 -9.97 15.95 5.69
N MET A 37 -10.34 14.76 5.22
CA MET A 37 -9.81 14.09 4.01
C MET A 37 -10.43 14.56 2.69
N GLY A 38 -11.50 15.37 2.73
CA GLY A 38 -12.25 15.80 1.54
C GLY A 38 -13.08 14.67 0.92
N LEU A 39 -13.47 13.69 1.72
CA LEU A 39 -14.28 12.54 1.34
C LEU A 39 -15.72 12.76 1.82
N ARG A 40 -16.69 12.59 0.91
CA ARG A 40 -18.12 12.58 1.20
C ARG A 40 -18.77 11.46 0.41
N GLN A 41 -19.89 10.94 0.87
CA GLN A 41 -20.64 9.94 0.10
C GLN A 41 -20.93 10.43 -1.33
N GLY A 42 -20.72 9.56 -2.32
CA GLY A 42 -20.82 9.87 -3.75
C GLY A 42 -19.58 10.53 -4.37
N THR A 43 -18.57 10.92 -3.59
CA THR A 43 -17.34 11.53 -4.13
C THR A 43 -16.59 10.50 -4.97
N ALA A 44 -16.26 10.84 -6.22
CA ALA A 44 -15.42 10.00 -7.07
C ALA A 44 -13.98 9.94 -6.52
N THR A 45 -13.39 8.75 -6.54
CA THR A 45 -12.05 8.50 -5.99
C THR A 45 -11.16 7.79 -7.00
N LEU A 46 -9.85 8.04 -6.88
CA LEU A 46 -8.81 7.35 -7.62
C LEU A 46 -7.79 6.76 -6.64
N MET A 47 -7.57 5.45 -6.71
CA MET A 47 -6.54 4.77 -5.93
C MET A 47 -5.45 4.24 -6.87
N ILE A 48 -4.20 4.54 -6.55
CA ILE A 48 -3.02 4.05 -7.26
C ILE A 48 -2.26 3.12 -6.33
N HIS A 49 -2.27 1.82 -6.63
CA HIS A 49 -1.51 0.83 -5.90
C HIS A 49 -0.34 0.34 -6.75
N THR A 50 0.85 0.88 -6.51
CA THR A 50 2.11 0.42 -7.12
C THR A 50 3.31 0.77 -6.24
N GLY A 51 4.46 0.18 -6.56
CA GLY A 51 5.70 0.31 -5.80
C GLY A 51 6.90 0.70 -6.65
N SER A 52 8.08 0.29 -6.18
CA SER A 52 9.40 0.59 -6.75
C SER A 52 9.73 -0.20 -8.02
N ARG A 53 8.75 -0.91 -8.60
CA ARG A 53 8.91 -1.78 -9.77
C ARG A 53 10.09 -2.75 -9.60
N GLY A 54 10.76 -3.12 -10.69
CA GLY A 54 11.93 -3.99 -10.67
C GLY A 54 13.15 -3.39 -9.96
N PHE A 55 13.20 -2.06 -9.76
CA PHE A 55 14.31 -1.39 -9.06
C PHE A 55 14.42 -1.89 -7.61
N GLY A 56 13.36 -1.71 -6.82
CA GLY A 56 13.38 -2.12 -5.40
C GLY A 56 13.42 -3.63 -5.21
N HIS A 57 12.86 -4.42 -6.14
CA HIS A 57 13.03 -5.87 -6.12
C HIS A 57 14.51 -6.25 -6.23
N GLN A 58 15.24 -5.63 -7.17
CA GLN A 58 16.66 -5.91 -7.33
C GLN A 58 17.48 -5.42 -6.12
N VAL A 59 17.15 -4.25 -5.56
CA VAL A 59 17.78 -3.77 -4.31
C VAL A 59 17.60 -4.78 -3.18
N CYS A 60 16.39 -5.35 -3.03
CA CYS A 60 16.13 -6.37 -2.02
C CYS A 60 16.92 -7.66 -2.29
N ASP A 61 16.93 -8.15 -3.54
CA ASP A 61 17.67 -9.36 -3.90
C ASP A 61 19.17 -9.20 -3.61
N ASP A 62 19.76 -8.08 -4.05
CA ASP A 62 21.18 -7.79 -3.85
C ASP A 62 21.51 -7.71 -2.34
N ALA A 63 20.63 -7.06 -1.55
CA ALA A 63 20.80 -6.95 -0.11
C ALA A 63 20.67 -8.29 0.62
N VAL A 64 19.69 -9.14 0.28
CA VAL A 64 19.52 -10.47 0.90
C VAL A 64 20.77 -11.32 0.70
N HIS A 65 21.35 -11.32 -0.51
CA HIS A 65 22.59 -12.06 -0.77
C HIS A 65 23.75 -11.54 0.10
N ALA A 66 23.89 -10.22 0.24
CA ALA A 66 24.92 -9.63 1.10
C ALA A 66 24.68 -9.91 2.60
N MET A 67 23.43 -9.81 3.05
CA MET A 67 23.04 -9.94 4.46
C MET A 67 23.21 -11.36 5.01
N VAL A 68 23.09 -12.39 4.18
CA VAL A 68 23.40 -13.77 4.59
C VAL A 68 24.87 -13.89 5.04
N GLY A 69 25.79 -13.28 4.31
CA GLY A 69 27.21 -13.24 4.71
C GLY A 69 27.46 -12.27 5.88
N ALA A 70 26.73 -11.15 5.94
CA ALA A 70 26.86 -10.18 7.01
C ALA A 70 26.46 -10.78 8.38
N ALA A 71 25.37 -11.54 8.45
CA ALA A 71 24.93 -12.19 9.68
C ALA A 71 26.04 -13.05 10.30
N ALA A 72 26.73 -13.85 9.48
CA ALA A 72 27.86 -14.65 9.94
C ALA A 72 29.04 -13.78 10.41
N ARG A 73 29.41 -12.73 9.67
CA ARG A 73 30.49 -11.80 10.06
C ARG A 73 30.22 -11.09 11.39
N TYR A 74 28.96 -10.79 11.67
CA TYR A 74 28.53 -10.12 12.90
C TYR A 74 28.14 -11.11 14.02
N GLY A 75 28.36 -12.42 13.84
CA GLY A 75 28.05 -13.42 14.86
C GLY A 75 26.55 -13.56 15.16
N ILE A 76 25.67 -13.20 14.22
CA ILE A 76 24.22 -13.28 14.39
C ILE A 76 23.75 -14.68 13.99
N ALA A 77 23.29 -15.46 14.96
CA ALA A 77 22.64 -16.73 14.71
C ALA A 77 21.25 -16.51 14.11
N LEU A 78 21.05 -17.00 12.88
CA LEU A 78 19.77 -16.88 12.18
C LEU A 78 18.91 -18.12 12.45
N PRO A 79 17.68 -17.97 12.98
CA PRO A 79 16.76 -19.10 13.13
C PRO A 79 16.26 -19.61 11.78
N ASP A 80 16.26 -18.76 10.76
CA ASP A 80 15.99 -19.11 9.36
C ASP A 80 16.89 -18.24 8.46
N ARG A 81 17.44 -18.82 7.39
CA ARG A 81 18.30 -18.09 6.43
C ARG A 81 17.58 -16.90 5.79
N GLN A 82 16.26 -16.97 5.62
CA GLN A 82 15.42 -15.90 5.08
C GLN A 82 15.28 -14.70 6.04
N LEU A 83 15.69 -14.85 7.31
CA LEU A 83 15.75 -13.77 8.30
C LEU A 83 17.12 -13.10 8.36
N CYS A 84 17.92 -13.20 7.30
CA CYS A 84 19.23 -12.57 7.21
C CYS A 84 19.19 -11.07 7.52
N CYS A 85 20.13 -10.62 8.36
CA CYS A 85 20.17 -9.25 8.86
C CYS A 85 21.59 -8.82 9.20
N ALA A 86 21.77 -7.52 9.45
CA ALA A 86 22.97 -6.94 9.99
C ALA A 86 22.61 -5.84 11.01
N PRO A 87 23.53 -5.46 11.91
CA PRO A 87 23.33 -4.29 12.77
C PRO A 87 23.05 -3.04 11.94
N LEU A 88 22.14 -2.18 12.39
CA LEU A 88 21.65 -1.03 11.62
C LEU A 88 22.75 0.03 11.38
N ASP A 89 23.72 0.09 12.28
CA ASP A 89 24.91 0.95 12.25
C ASP A 89 26.14 0.23 11.65
N SER A 90 25.97 -0.95 11.08
CA SER A 90 27.03 -1.62 10.32
C SER A 90 27.17 -1.05 8.91
N ALA A 91 28.26 -1.38 8.22
CA ALA A 91 28.45 -0.99 6.82
C ALA A 91 27.33 -1.58 5.93
N ASP A 92 27.00 -2.86 6.11
CA ASP A 92 25.91 -3.53 5.40
C ASP A 92 24.55 -2.92 5.72
N GLY A 93 24.28 -2.62 7.00
CA GLY A 93 23.04 -2.00 7.47
C GLY A 93 22.82 -0.61 6.85
N ARG A 94 23.83 0.27 6.92
CA ARG A 94 23.75 1.60 6.31
C ARG A 94 23.61 1.55 4.79
N ALA A 95 24.35 0.66 4.13
CA ALA A 95 24.26 0.48 2.68
C ALA A 95 22.85 0.06 2.25
N TYR A 96 22.27 -0.93 2.93
CA TYR A 96 20.91 -1.36 2.65
C TYR A 96 19.87 -0.26 2.95
N LEU A 97 19.97 0.43 4.09
CA LEU A 97 19.03 1.51 4.43
C LEU A 97 19.06 2.63 3.39
N GLY A 98 20.25 3.00 2.89
CA GLY A 98 20.40 3.97 1.81
C GLY A 98 19.77 3.49 0.50
N ALA A 99 20.04 2.24 0.10
CA ALA A 99 19.48 1.66 -1.12
C ALA A 99 17.95 1.49 -1.04
N MET A 100 17.42 1.07 0.10
CA MET A 100 15.99 0.98 0.38
C MET A 100 15.35 2.37 0.30
N ALA A 101 15.97 3.41 0.88
CA ALA A 101 15.46 4.78 0.77
C ALA A 101 15.40 5.25 -0.69
N ALA A 102 16.41 4.95 -1.51
CA ALA A 102 16.38 5.21 -2.94
C ALA A 102 15.23 4.45 -3.64
N ALA A 103 14.96 3.20 -3.26
CA ALA A 103 13.87 2.43 -3.84
C ALA A 103 12.49 2.97 -3.45
N VAL A 104 12.35 3.45 -2.22
CA VAL A 104 11.14 4.13 -1.75
C VAL A 104 10.94 5.45 -2.50
N ASN A 105 11.99 6.24 -2.71
CA ASN A 105 11.93 7.47 -3.51
C ASN A 105 11.53 7.19 -4.96
N PHE A 106 12.07 6.12 -5.57
CA PHE A 106 11.65 5.66 -6.90
C PHE A 106 10.15 5.32 -6.92
N ALA A 107 9.63 4.66 -5.88
CA ALA A 107 8.21 4.34 -5.78
C ALA A 107 7.33 5.59 -5.65
N PHE A 108 7.75 6.59 -4.87
CA PHE A 108 7.08 7.89 -4.76
C PHE A 108 7.05 8.61 -6.11
N ALA A 109 8.20 8.70 -6.79
CA ALA A 109 8.28 9.29 -8.13
C ALA A 109 7.38 8.55 -9.14
N ASN A 110 7.36 7.21 -9.09
CA ASN A 110 6.50 6.39 -9.95
C ASN A 110 5.01 6.74 -9.76
N ARG A 111 4.54 6.80 -8.52
CA ARG A 111 3.14 7.14 -8.22
C ARG A 111 2.81 8.59 -8.56
N GLN A 112 3.75 9.52 -8.38
CA GLN A 112 3.55 10.91 -8.78
C GLN A 112 3.41 11.07 -10.30
N ILE A 113 4.23 10.36 -11.09
CA ILE A 113 4.11 10.35 -12.56
C ILE A 113 2.75 9.78 -12.97
N ILE A 114 2.35 8.65 -12.39
CA ILE A 114 1.04 8.05 -12.68
C ILE A 114 -0.09 9.01 -12.31
N ALA A 115 -0.03 9.67 -11.14
CA ALA A 115 -1.02 10.66 -10.74
C ALA A 115 -1.14 11.81 -11.76
N HIS A 116 -0.02 12.30 -12.31
CA HIS A 116 -0.02 13.29 -13.38
C HIS A 116 -0.67 12.77 -14.67
N LEU A 117 -0.31 11.56 -15.11
CA LEU A 117 -0.90 10.92 -16.30
C LEU A 117 -2.40 10.71 -16.15
N VAL A 118 -2.85 10.35 -14.95
CA VAL A 118 -4.26 10.15 -14.62
C VAL A 118 -5.03 11.46 -14.64
N ARG A 119 -4.47 12.55 -14.09
CA ARG A 119 -5.06 13.89 -14.23
C ARG A 119 -5.20 14.29 -15.69
N GLY A 120 -4.19 14.04 -16.53
CA GLY A 120 -4.27 14.28 -17.97
C GLY A 120 -5.36 13.44 -18.66
N ALA A 121 -5.50 12.16 -18.29
CA ALA A 121 -6.53 11.29 -18.82
C ALA A 121 -7.94 11.76 -18.41
N VAL A 122 -8.13 12.15 -17.14
CA VAL A 122 -9.39 12.72 -16.65
C VAL A 122 -9.70 14.05 -17.33
N GLY A 123 -8.71 14.93 -17.50
CA GLY A 123 -8.89 16.21 -18.18
C GLY A 123 -9.34 16.07 -19.64
N ARG A 124 -8.82 15.07 -20.36
CA ARG A 124 -9.26 14.78 -21.74
C ARG A 124 -10.69 14.25 -21.84
N VAL A 125 -11.15 13.49 -20.86
CA VAL A 125 -12.46 12.81 -20.92
C VAL A 125 -13.57 13.61 -20.25
N LEU A 126 -13.28 14.26 -19.12
CA LEU A 126 -14.24 14.96 -18.26
C LEU A 126 -14.02 16.48 -18.19
N GLY A 127 -13.00 17.00 -18.87
CA GLY A 127 -12.65 18.43 -18.89
C GLY A 127 -11.68 18.85 -17.77
N ALA A 128 -11.09 20.04 -17.94
CA ALA A 128 -10.04 20.56 -17.05
C ALA A 128 -10.50 20.69 -15.58
N GLY A 129 -11.73 21.16 -15.35
CA GLY A 129 -12.26 21.31 -13.98
C GLY A 129 -12.32 19.99 -13.19
N ALA A 130 -12.60 18.86 -13.86
CA ALA A 130 -12.56 17.55 -13.22
C ALA A 130 -11.13 17.14 -12.85
N ALA A 131 -10.15 17.44 -13.71
CA ALA A 131 -8.74 17.18 -13.44
C ALA A 131 -8.20 18.05 -12.30
N ASP A 132 -8.59 19.32 -12.23
CA ASP A 132 -8.19 20.26 -11.17
C ASP A 132 -8.79 19.88 -9.81
N GLY A 133 -9.96 19.23 -9.82
CA GLY A 133 -10.58 18.64 -8.63
C GLY A 133 -9.82 17.45 -8.03
N LEU A 134 -8.93 16.80 -8.79
CA LEU A 134 -8.19 15.61 -8.34
C LEU A 134 -7.02 15.96 -7.42
N ARG A 135 -7.33 16.03 -6.13
CA ARG A 135 -6.37 16.29 -5.05
C ARG A 135 -5.92 14.99 -4.39
N THR A 136 -4.63 14.90 -4.07
CA THR A 136 -4.09 13.76 -3.32
C THR A 136 -4.58 13.83 -1.87
N VAL A 137 -5.35 12.82 -1.45
CA VAL A 137 -5.77 12.67 -0.05
C VAL A 137 -4.54 12.32 0.80
N TYR A 138 -3.88 11.21 0.46
CA TYR A 138 -2.66 10.78 1.14
C TYR A 138 -1.88 9.80 0.27
N GLU A 139 -0.63 9.55 0.64
CA GLU A 139 0.21 8.54 0.03
C GLU A 139 0.96 7.79 1.15
N VAL A 140 0.85 6.46 1.16
CA VAL A 140 1.41 5.63 2.23
C VAL A 140 2.15 4.42 1.66
N ALA A 141 3.30 4.11 2.27
CA ALA A 141 4.05 2.89 1.98
C ALA A 141 3.61 1.75 2.92
N HIS A 142 3.64 0.51 2.43
CA HIS A 142 3.36 -0.68 3.24
C HIS A 142 4.49 -1.73 3.23
N ASN A 143 5.59 -1.45 2.52
CA ASN A 143 6.82 -2.23 2.51
C ASN A 143 7.98 -1.24 2.69
N ILE A 144 8.39 -1.02 3.94
CA ILE A 144 9.38 0.00 4.29
C ILE A 144 9.94 -0.25 5.71
N ALA A 145 11.19 0.14 5.95
CA ALA A 145 11.70 0.36 7.30
C ALA A 145 11.88 1.86 7.55
N LYS A 146 11.45 2.36 8.72
CA LYS A 146 11.58 3.80 9.07
C LYS A 146 12.13 3.98 10.48
N TRP A 147 12.97 5.00 10.62
CA TRP A 147 13.35 5.52 11.94
C TRP A 147 12.18 6.32 12.51
N GLU A 148 11.68 5.90 13.67
CA GLU A 148 10.52 6.50 14.33
C GLU A 148 10.72 6.56 15.84
N GLU A 149 10.12 7.54 16.48
CA GLU A 149 10.10 7.63 17.95
C GLU A 149 8.81 7.06 18.51
N HIS A 150 8.97 6.13 19.46
CA HIS A 150 7.91 5.40 20.14
C HIS A 150 8.21 5.27 21.64
N VAL A 151 7.20 4.95 22.44
CA VAL A 151 7.36 4.66 23.87
C VAL A 151 7.48 3.15 24.05
N VAL A 152 8.55 2.69 24.71
CA VAL A 152 8.80 1.28 25.05
C VAL A 152 9.17 1.22 26.51
N ASP A 153 8.42 0.45 27.30
CA ASP A 153 8.55 0.34 28.76
C ASP A 153 8.55 1.72 29.45
N GLY A 154 7.62 2.58 29.02
CA GLY A 154 7.47 3.95 29.54
C GLY A 154 8.54 4.95 29.10
N ARG A 155 9.51 4.54 28.27
CA ARG A 155 10.61 5.41 27.81
C ARG A 155 10.53 5.69 26.32
N ARG A 156 10.75 6.95 25.93
CA ARG A 156 10.90 7.32 24.51
C ARG A 156 12.17 6.66 23.95
N ARG A 157 12.02 5.94 22.84
CA ARG A 157 13.11 5.30 22.11
C ARG A 157 12.97 5.58 20.62
N ARG A 158 14.11 5.70 19.95
CA ARG A 158 14.20 5.75 18.50
C ARG A 158 14.37 4.33 17.96
N LEU A 159 13.43 3.87 17.15
CA LEU A 159 13.37 2.50 16.63
C LEU A 159 13.45 2.50 15.11
N CYS A 160 13.99 1.43 14.52
CA CYS A 160 13.85 1.15 13.10
C CYS A 160 12.65 0.20 12.91
N VAL A 161 11.48 0.77 12.64
CA VAL A 161 10.22 0.02 12.51
C VAL A 161 10.13 -0.56 11.11
N HIS A 162 10.14 -1.90 11.03
CA HIS A 162 10.02 -2.65 9.77
C HIS A 162 8.55 -2.98 9.51
N ARG A 163 8.02 -2.54 8.37
CA ARG A 163 6.67 -2.86 7.92
C ARG A 163 6.74 -3.61 6.60
N LYS A 164 6.18 -4.82 6.57
CA LYS A 164 6.02 -5.64 5.37
C LYS A 164 4.55 -6.07 5.27
N GLY A 165 3.84 -5.54 4.29
CA GLY A 165 2.38 -5.71 4.19
C GLY A 165 1.60 -5.03 5.32
N ALA A 166 2.17 -4.00 5.94
CA ALA A 166 1.55 -3.22 7.02
C ALA A 166 1.75 -1.72 6.76
N THR A 167 0.77 -0.88 7.09
CA THR A 167 0.86 0.57 6.90
C THR A 167 1.20 1.26 8.21
N ARG A 168 1.81 2.46 8.11
CA ARG A 168 1.89 3.37 9.25
C ARG A 168 0.49 3.93 9.53
N ALA A 169 0.12 4.03 10.80
CA ALA A 169 -1.19 4.45 11.30
C ALA A 169 -1.02 5.40 12.50
N PHE A 170 -0.25 6.49 12.31
CA PHE A 170 -0.01 7.47 13.35
C PHE A 170 -1.30 8.12 13.85
N GLY A 171 -1.47 8.15 15.18
CA GLY A 171 -2.59 8.79 15.84
C GLY A 171 -2.57 10.32 15.77
N PRO A 172 -3.65 10.98 16.23
CA PRO A 172 -3.72 12.44 16.36
C PRO A 172 -2.54 13.07 17.12
N GLY A 173 -2.27 14.34 16.84
CA GLY A 173 -1.28 15.17 17.53
C GLY A 173 0.17 14.97 17.06
N ARG A 174 0.45 13.95 16.24
CA ARG A 174 1.81 13.69 15.75
C ARG A 174 2.31 14.82 14.82
N PRO A 175 3.51 15.40 15.08
CA PRO A 175 4.04 16.50 14.29
C PRO A 175 4.38 16.11 12.85
N GLU A 176 4.60 14.81 12.58
CA GLU A 176 4.87 14.31 11.23
C GLU A 176 3.64 14.28 10.33
N LEU A 177 2.44 14.52 10.88
CA LEU A 177 1.22 14.57 10.10
C LEU A 177 1.06 15.93 9.43
N PRO A 178 0.57 15.95 8.17
CA PRO A 178 0.08 17.17 7.56
C PRO A 178 -0.95 17.84 8.47
N GLU A 179 -0.92 19.16 8.55
CA GLU A 179 -1.73 19.96 9.48
C GLU A 179 -3.22 19.59 9.45
N ARG A 180 -3.80 19.46 8.24
CA ARG A 180 -5.21 19.07 8.03
C ARG A 180 -5.60 17.70 8.62
N TYR A 181 -4.62 16.85 8.94
CA TYR A 181 -4.84 15.51 9.52
C TYR A 181 -4.32 15.41 10.95
N ARG A 182 -3.69 16.46 11.49
CA ARG A 182 -3.06 16.38 12.81
C ARG A 182 -4.11 16.15 13.91
N ALA A 183 -5.30 16.73 13.80
CA ALA A 183 -6.37 16.53 14.77
C ALA A 183 -7.05 15.16 14.63
N THR A 184 -7.16 14.65 13.40
CA THR A 184 -7.91 13.42 13.11
C THR A 184 -7.03 12.16 13.08
N GLY A 185 -5.70 12.30 13.02
CA GLY A 185 -4.77 11.20 12.79
C GLY A 185 -4.52 10.91 11.31
N GLN A 186 -3.52 10.08 11.04
CA GLN A 186 -3.04 9.81 9.69
C GLN A 186 -4.09 9.06 8.85
N PRO A 187 -4.37 9.47 7.59
CA PRO A 187 -5.07 8.61 6.66
C PRO A 187 -4.34 7.27 6.46
N VAL A 188 -5.08 6.18 6.50
CA VAL A 188 -4.64 4.80 6.30
C VAL A 188 -5.43 4.24 5.12
N LEU A 189 -4.74 3.93 4.02
CA LEU A 189 -5.36 3.51 2.77
C LEU A 189 -5.25 1.99 2.63
N ILE A 190 -6.40 1.31 2.57
CA ILE A 190 -6.50 -0.15 2.45
C ILE A 190 -7.05 -0.49 1.06
N PRO A 191 -6.16 -0.76 0.09
CA PRO A 191 -6.55 -1.35 -1.19
C PRO A 191 -7.35 -2.64 -0.99
N GLY A 192 -8.51 -2.69 -1.63
CA GLY A 192 -9.26 -3.92 -1.83
C GLY A 192 -8.66 -4.82 -2.90
N ASP A 193 -9.40 -5.89 -3.20
CA ASP A 193 -9.11 -6.81 -4.30
C ASP A 193 -9.90 -6.42 -5.55
N MET A 194 -9.54 -7.00 -6.70
CA MET A 194 -10.15 -6.69 -8.00
C MET A 194 -11.68 -6.93 -8.03
N GLY A 195 -12.46 -5.89 -7.77
CA GLY A 195 -13.92 -5.96 -7.73
C GLY A 195 -14.54 -6.09 -6.34
N ARG A 196 -13.75 -5.88 -5.27
CA ARG A 196 -14.24 -5.68 -3.90
C ARG A 196 -14.03 -4.22 -3.47
N CYS A 197 -14.58 -3.85 -2.32
CA CYS A 197 -14.41 -2.51 -1.77
C CYS A 197 -12.97 -2.26 -1.30
N SER A 198 -12.56 -0.99 -1.33
CA SER A 198 -11.38 -0.48 -0.65
C SER A 198 -11.83 0.32 0.58
N TYR A 199 -10.93 0.59 1.52
CA TYR A 199 -11.24 1.38 2.71
C TYR A 199 -10.25 2.52 2.93
N VAL A 200 -10.76 3.60 3.50
CA VAL A 200 -9.98 4.66 4.13
C VAL A 200 -10.24 4.59 5.63
N LEU A 201 -9.17 4.54 6.40
CA LEU A 201 -9.19 4.57 7.86
C LEU A 201 -8.34 5.75 8.35
N ARG A 202 -8.34 5.98 9.65
CA ARG A 202 -7.40 6.87 10.33
C ARG A 202 -6.58 6.15 11.40
N GLY A 203 -5.35 6.60 11.61
CA GLY A 203 -4.51 6.15 12.72
C GLY A 203 -5.08 6.54 14.09
N THR A 204 -4.63 5.85 15.13
CA THR A 204 -5.16 5.98 16.49
C THR A 204 -4.03 6.04 17.52
N ASN A 205 -4.34 6.52 18.72
CA ASN A 205 -3.40 6.47 19.85
C ASN A 205 -3.16 5.03 20.31
N GLN A 206 -4.15 4.13 20.16
CA GLN A 206 -3.98 2.71 20.46
C GLN A 206 -2.91 2.08 19.57
N ALA A 207 -2.91 2.38 18.27
CA ALA A 207 -1.85 1.92 17.36
C ALA A 207 -0.47 2.40 17.81
N MET A 208 -0.37 3.66 18.27
CA MET A 208 0.89 4.20 18.81
C MET A 208 1.37 3.42 20.03
N ALA A 209 0.46 2.96 20.89
CA ALA A 209 0.78 2.21 22.10
C ALA A 209 1.13 0.74 21.82
N GLU A 210 0.41 0.07 20.91
CA GLU A 210 0.50 -1.38 20.77
C GLU A 210 1.31 -1.86 19.57
N THR A 211 1.32 -1.09 18.47
CA THR A 211 1.81 -1.57 17.17
C THR A 211 2.83 -0.63 16.54
N PHE A 212 3.45 0.24 17.34
CA PHE A 212 4.37 1.28 16.85
C PHE A 212 3.73 2.14 15.76
N GLY A 213 2.46 2.50 15.96
CA GLY A 213 1.65 3.26 15.02
C GLY A 213 1.51 2.52 13.69
N SER A 214 1.05 1.27 13.72
CA SER A 214 0.90 0.44 12.50
C SER A 214 -0.49 -0.21 12.39
N ALA A 215 -0.95 -0.40 11.16
CA ALA A 215 -2.19 -1.10 10.83
C ALA A 215 -1.99 -2.04 9.62
N CYS A 216 -3.05 -2.71 9.20
CA CYS A 216 -3.04 -3.57 8.00
C CYS A 216 -2.79 -2.76 6.72
N HIS A 217 -2.55 -3.44 5.60
CA HIS A 217 -2.48 -2.80 4.26
C HIS A 217 -3.59 -3.26 3.31
N GLY A 218 -4.17 -4.44 3.51
CA GLY A 218 -5.10 -5.06 2.57
C GLY A 218 -5.55 -6.42 3.08
N ALA A 219 -6.38 -7.12 2.31
CA ALA A 219 -6.92 -8.43 2.68
C ALA A 219 -5.85 -9.50 2.92
N GLY A 220 -4.76 -9.47 2.14
CA GLY A 220 -3.75 -10.53 2.13
C GLY A 220 -4.24 -11.78 1.40
N ARG A 221 -3.31 -12.50 0.77
CA ARG A 221 -3.62 -13.65 -0.07
C ARG A 221 -3.91 -14.90 0.75
N VAL A 222 -4.92 -15.66 0.33
CA VAL A 222 -5.22 -17.03 0.82
C VAL A 222 -4.91 -18.10 -0.22
N MET A 223 -4.70 -17.71 -1.48
CA MET A 223 -4.26 -18.61 -2.54
C MET A 223 -2.90 -18.20 -3.12
N SER A 224 -2.03 -19.19 -3.34
CA SER A 224 -0.86 -19.01 -4.19
C SER A 224 -1.29 -18.66 -5.62
N ARG A 225 -0.44 -17.98 -6.39
CA ARG A 225 -0.74 -17.63 -7.79
C ARG A 225 -1.05 -18.86 -8.63
N LYS A 226 -0.29 -19.95 -8.44
CA LYS A 226 -0.53 -21.23 -9.12
C LYS A 226 -1.91 -21.82 -8.79
N ARG A 227 -2.33 -21.78 -7.52
CA ARG A 227 -3.65 -22.25 -7.09
C ARG A 227 -4.76 -21.37 -7.67
N ALA A 228 -4.58 -20.05 -7.64
CA ALA A 228 -5.53 -19.10 -8.21
C ALA A 228 -5.72 -19.31 -9.72
N LEU A 229 -4.63 -19.49 -10.47
CA LEU A 229 -4.69 -19.82 -11.91
C LEU A 229 -5.49 -21.09 -12.19
N LYS A 230 -5.28 -22.15 -11.40
CA LYS A 230 -6.03 -23.39 -11.54
C LYS A 230 -7.53 -23.18 -11.26
N ALA A 231 -7.86 -22.42 -10.21
CA ALA A 231 -9.24 -22.14 -9.83
C ALA A 231 -9.96 -21.16 -10.78
N GLY A 232 -9.21 -20.26 -11.43
CA GLY A 232 -9.72 -19.34 -12.44
C GLY A 232 -9.88 -19.96 -13.83
N HIS A 233 -9.40 -21.19 -14.04
CA HIS A 233 -9.40 -21.83 -15.36
C HIS A 233 -10.84 -22.05 -15.87
N GLY A 234 -11.11 -21.62 -17.10
CA GLY A 234 -12.44 -21.76 -17.73
C GLY A 234 -13.48 -20.72 -17.28
N ARG A 235 -13.15 -19.82 -16.36
CA ARG A 235 -14.04 -18.74 -15.91
C ARG A 235 -13.92 -17.50 -16.79
N ASP A 236 -15.03 -16.82 -17.03
CA ASP A 236 -15.03 -15.46 -17.61
C ASP A 236 -15.04 -14.41 -16.49
N LEU A 237 -13.86 -14.21 -15.90
CA LEU A 237 -13.66 -13.25 -14.81
C LEU A 237 -13.98 -11.80 -15.23
N LEU A 238 -13.95 -11.46 -16.53
CA LEU A 238 -14.36 -10.15 -17.02
C LEU A 238 -15.89 -10.01 -17.01
N ALA A 239 -16.63 -11.03 -17.45
CA ALA A 239 -18.08 -11.05 -17.36
C ALA A 239 -18.56 -11.06 -15.91
N GLU A 240 -17.95 -11.87 -15.04
CA GLU A 240 -18.30 -11.93 -13.62
C GLU A 240 -18.05 -10.59 -12.90
N SER A 241 -16.99 -9.87 -13.26
CA SER A 241 -16.74 -8.53 -12.72
C SER A 241 -17.76 -7.52 -13.23
N ARG A 242 -18.11 -7.57 -14.52
CA ARG A 242 -19.15 -6.71 -15.11
C ARG A 242 -20.52 -6.94 -14.49
N ALA A 243 -20.88 -8.19 -14.20
CA ALA A 243 -22.10 -8.54 -13.48
C ALA A 243 -22.16 -7.94 -12.07
N ARG A 244 -21.00 -7.66 -11.46
CA ARG A 244 -20.86 -6.96 -10.17
C ARG A 244 -20.79 -5.43 -10.31
N GLY A 245 -20.92 -4.90 -11.53
CA GLY A 245 -20.85 -3.46 -11.82
C GLY A 245 -19.42 -2.91 -11.94
N VAL A 246 -18.40 -3.77 -12.02
CA VAL A 246 -16.98 -3.36 -12.06
C VAL A 246 -16.37 -3.66 -13.42
N THR A 247 -15.89 -2.62 -14.10
CA THR A 247 -15.24 -2.74 -15.40
C THR A 247 -13.73 -2.97 -15.23
N LEU A 248 -13.23 -4.10 -15.72
CA LEU A 248 -11.80 -4.39 -15.70
C LEU A 248 -11.14 -4.00 -17.02
N ARG A 249 -9.93 -3.43 -16.93
CA ARG A 249 -9.00 -3.20 -18.04
C ARG A 249 -7.68 -3.86 -17.66
N VAL A 250 -7.33 -4.94 -18.35
CA VAL A 250 -6.16 -5.76 -18.04
C VAL A 250 -5.33 -5.97 -19.30
N THR A 251 -4.00 -5.99 -19.15
CA THR A 251 -3.05 -6.32 -20.23
C THR A 251 -3.03 -7.82 -20.55
N GLY A 252 -3.38 -8.69 -19.58
CA GLY A 252 -3.34 -10.14 -19.77
C GLY A 252 -4.33 -10.92 -18.90
N LYS A 253 -4.94 -11.96 -19.50
CA LYS A 253 -5.89 -12.87 -18.82
C LYS A 253 -5.26 -13.63 -17.65
N ARG A 254 -3.94 -13.87 -17.70
CA ARG A 254 -3.20 -14.54 -16.62
C ARG A 254 -3.21 -13.73 -15.32
N THR A 255 -2.88 -12.44 -15.38
CA THR A 255 -2.88 -11.55 -14.20
C THR A 255 -4.27 -11.49 -13.56
N LEU A 256 -5.32 -11.48 -14.39
CA LEU A 256 -6.71 -11.47 -13.92
C LEU A 256 -7.03 -12.70 -13.05
N ALA A 257 -6.62 -13.90 -13.48
CA ALA A 257 -6.83 -15.12 -12.71
C ALA A 257 -5.93 -15.24 -11.48
N GLU A 258 -4.69 -14.71 -11.52
CA GLU A 258 -3.80 -14.68 -10.35
C GLU A 258 -4.34 -13.78 -9.23
N GLU A 259 -5.14 -12.77 -9.57
CA GLU A 259 -5.54 -11.66 -8.72
C GLU A 259 -7.06 -11.59 -8.50
N MET A 260 -7.80 -12.66 -8.81
CA MET A 260 -9.25 -12.74 -8.57
C MET A 260 -9.59 -12.56 -7.08
N PRO A 261 -10.76 -12.00 -6.72
CA PRO A 261 -11.17 -11.75 -5.33
C PRO A 261 -11.04 -12.96 -4.38
N GLU A 262 -11.32 -14.16 -4.88
CA GLU A 262 -11.26 -15.41 -4.11
C GLU A 262 -9.83 -15.82 -3.76
N ALA A 263 -8.82 -15.23 -4.40
CA ALA A 263 -7.42 -15.44 -4.02
C ALA A 263 -7.03 -14.70 -2.72
N TYR A 264 -7.91 -13.85 -2.20
CA TYR A 264 -7.69 -12.95 -1.06
C TYR A 264 -8.73 -13.15 0.05
N LYS A 265 -8.36 -12.80 1.29
CA LYS A 265 -9.31 -12.72 2.41
C LYS A 265 -10.40 -11.68 2.11
N ASP A 266 -11.48 -11.70 2.88
CA ASP A 266 -12.40 -10.56 2.86
C ASP A 266 -11.72 -9.34 3.51
N VAL A 267 -11.53 -8.29 2.73
CA VAL A 267 -10.94 -7.03 3.20
C VAL A 267 -11.78 -6.37 4.29
N SER A 268 -13.11 -6.54 4.26
CA SER A 268 -14.00 -5.98 5.28
C SER A 268 -13.73 -6.65 6.64
N ALA A 269 -13.61 -7.97 6.68
CA ALA A 269 -13.25 -8.68 7.91
C ALA A 269 -11.88 -8.28 8.48
N VAL A 270 -10.89 -8.02 7.60
CA VAL A 270 -9.58 -7.51 8.02
C VAL A 270 -9.68 -6.09 8.57
N VAL A 271 -10.49 -5.23 7.95
CA VAL A 271 -10.74 -3.85 8.38
C VAL A 271 -11.50 -3.80 9.71
N ASP A 272 -12.52 -4.63 9.87
CA ASP A 272 -13.31 -4.72 11.09
C ASP A 272 -12.42 -5.18 12.25
N THR A 273 -11.56 -6.17 12.03
CA THR A 273 -10.60 -6.64 13.05
C THR A 273 -9.68 -5.52 13.55
N VAL A 274 -9.09 -4.72 12.65
CA VAL A 274 -8.19 -3.61 13.06
C VAL A 274 -8.96 -2.45 13.68
N HIS A 275 -10.22 -2.27 13.30
CA HIS A 275 -11.11 -1.26 13.86
C HIS A 275 -11.55 -1.59 15.28
N ASP A 276 -12.00 -2.82 15.50
CA ASP A 276 -12.47 -3.31 16.79
C ASP A 276 -11.31 -3.40 17.80
N ALA A 277 -10.10 -3.73 17.32
CA ALA A 277 -8.88 -3.65 18.12
C ALA A 277 -8.41 -2.20 18.39
N GLY A 278 -9.09 -1.20 17.83
CA GLY A 278 -8.73 0.21 18.00
C GLY A 278 -7.46 0.64 17.27
N LEU A 279 -6.84 -0.21 16.45
CA LEU A 279 -5.56 0.05 15.77
C LEU A 279 -5.70 0.99 14.55
N ALA A 280 -6.90 1.07 13.96
CA ALA A 280 -7.23 2.09 12.97
C ALA A 280 -8.75 2.25 12.90
N THR A 281 -9.27 3.48 12.82
CA THR A 281 -10.72 3.70 12.80
C THR A 281 -11.23 3.85 11.36
N ARG A 282 -12.31 3.14 11.00
CA ARG A 282 -12.96 3.27 9.68
C ARG A 282 -13.38 4.72 9.45
N VAL A 283 -13.07 5.25 8.26
CA VAL A 283 -13.47 6.61 7.84
C VAL A 283 -14.44 6.54 6.69
N ALA A 284 -14.11 5.80 5.64
CA ALA A 284 -14.95 5.64 4.46
C ALA A 284 -14.71 4.29 3.79
N ARG A 285 -15.76 3.75 3.16
CA ARG A 285 -15.67 2.64 2.21
C ARG A 285 -15.74 3.19 0.79
N LEU A 286 -14.95 2.59 -0.08
CA LEU A 286 -14.85 2.92 -1.49
C LEU A 286 -15.33 1.73 -2.31
N ARG A 287 -16.20 1.99 -3.28
CA ARG A 287 -16.66 0.96 -4.22
C ARG A 287 -16.03 1.19 -5.60
N PRO A 288 -15.41 0.15 -6.20
CA PRO A 288 -14.79 0.29 -7.52
C PRO A 288 -15.85 0.41 -8.62
N LEU A 289 -15.55 1.22 -9.63
CA LEU A 289 -16.25 1.30 -10.90
C LEU A 289 -15.39 0.73 -12.04
N VAL A 290 -14.11 1.12 -12.07
CA VAL A 290 -13.14 0.70 -13.08
C VAL A 290 -11.84 0.31 -12.40
N VAL A 291 -11.28 -0.85 -12.77
CA VAL A 291 -9.95 -1.25 -12.30
C VAL A 291 -9.05 -1.52 -13.51
N VAL A 292 -7.93 -0.81 -13.56
CA VAL A 292 -6.88 -0.93 -14.58
C VAL A 292 -5.70 -1.68 -13.99
N LYS A 293 -5.23 -2.71 -14.68
CA LYS A 293 -4.07 -3.51 -14.27
C LYS A 293 -3.07 -3.71 -15.40
N GLY A 294 -1.80 -3.74 -15.01
CA GLY A 294 -0.67 -4.05 -15.87
C GLY A 294 -0.38 -5.54 -16.00
#